data_AF-A0A7V2N168-F1
#
_entry.id   AF-A0A7V2N168-F1
#
_cell.length_a   1.000
_cell.length_b   1.000
_cell.length_c   1.000
_cell.angle_alpha   90.00
_cell.angle_beta   90.00
_cell.angle_gamma   90.00
#
_symmetry.space_group_name_H-M   'P 1'
#
loop_
_entity.id
_entity.type
_entity.pdbx_description
1 polymer ?
#
loop_
_entity_poly.entity_id
_entity_poly.type
_entity_poly.pdbx_seq_one_letter_code
_entity_poly.pdbx_strand_id
1 'polypeptide(L)'
;MTPYNTLRRLIVGMIVCVFSGLGPVEPAVAVEDGQVVERGIPEPMSGHPGNVYLRGQTVWVRLPEDMPDDVKSWRVLDDTDRQIGHGDMQPGRTLVASRLRLGDLDVGWYRVEFLDADGDCVQWTTAAVLERLKAPIPQDSPVCVDSATAWFANSQPMDQARLASLAALAGVNWVRDRLSWREMEALPGQLTPGQTTYDTAAWIQTDRGLKVLQVFHSTPSWAQDTILDGDLAGGRFPRDLRLAYRFCKAMARRFSGKVHAWEPWNEANIEMFGGHTVDEMCSYQKAAYLGFKAGDPEVIVGWNVYTTLPTTRHTEGLLENEAWSYFDTYNIHTYEWAHDYARLWGPARQAACGKPLWVTEADRGLKYVGPEPWCELSREDELRKARYIAQSYASSLQAGSVRHFHFVLGHYYEKHNGAQFGLLRKDMTPRPAYVALAAVGR
;
A
#
# COMPACT_ATOMS: atom_id res chain seq x y z
N MET A 1 -28.94 33.76 13.06
CA MET A 1 -27.94 32.84 13.65
C MET A 1 -28.32 31.44 13.21
N THR A 2 -27.59 30.91 12.24
CA THR A 2 -27.96 29.76 11.42
C THR A 2 -27.53 28.42 12.02
N PRO A 3 -28.19 27.29 11.66
CA PRO A 3 -28.09 25.99 12.35
C PRO A 3 -26.77 25.23 12.14
N TYR A 4 -25.80 25.82 11.45
CA TYR A 4 -24.54 25.17 11.05
C TYR A 4 -23.52 24.99 12.19
N ASN A 5 -23.70 25.65 13.33
CA ASN A 5 -22.76 25.57 14.46
C ASN A 5 -23.03 24.39 15.43
N THR A 6 -24.15 23.69 15.30
CA THR A 6 -24.51 22.59 16.20
C THR A 6 -23.97 21.23 15.73
N LEU A 7 -23.80 21.04 14.41
CA LEU A 7 -23.32 19.78 13.84
C LEU A 7 -21.81 19.55 14.07
N ARG A 8 -21.02 20.64 14.11
CA ARG A 8 -19.57 20.57 14.39
C ARG A 8 -19.27 20.15 15.84
N ARG A 9 -20.18 20.40 16.78
CA ARG A 9 -20.06 19.95 18.18
C ARG A 9 -20.53 18.51 18.39
N LEU A 10 -21.42 17.99 17.53
CA LEU A 10 -21.84 16.58 17.58
C LEU A 10 -20.78 15.61 17.03
N ILE A 11 -20.01 16.00 16.00
CA ILE A 11 -18.93 15.16 15.45
C ILE A 11 -17.70 15.13 16.38
N VAL A 12 -17.37 16.25 17.03
CA VAL A 12 -16.29 16.31 18.03
C VAL A 12 -16.72 15.65 19.36
N GLY A 13 -18.01 15.64 19.70
CA GLY A 13 -18.54 15.01 20.91
C GLY A 13 -18.76 13.49 20.83
N MET A 14 -19.03 12.94 19.64
CA MET A 14 -19.19 11.48 19.44
C MET A 14 -17.86 10.71 19.44
N ILE A 15 -16.73 11.38 19.23
CA ILE A 15 -15.38 10.79 19.36
C ILE A 15 -15.02 10.50 20.83
N VAL A 16 -15.75 11.06 21.81
CA VAL A 16 -15.39 10.99 23.24
C VAL A 16 -16.30 10.04 24.07
N CYS A 17 -17.46 9.59 23.58
CA CYS A 17 -18.43 8.87 24.44
C CYS A 17 -18.87 7.46 23.98
N VAL A 18 -18.17 6.84 23.05
CA VAL A 18 -18.23 5.37 22.88
C VAL A 18 -16.85 4.85 23.24
N PHE A 19 -16.73 3.70 23.91
CA PHE A 19 -15.49 3.02 24.33
C PHE A 19 -14.95 3.31 25.75
N SER A 20 -15.81 3.30 26.76
CA SER A 20 -15.42 3.16 28.17
C SER A 20 -15.16 1.69 28.57
N GLY A 21 -14.31 0.97 27.84
CA GLY A 21 -14.09 -0.48 28.06
C GLY A 21 -12.67 -1.00 27.95
N LEU A 22 -11.70 -0.20 27.52
CA LEU A 22 -10.29 -0.61 27.44
C LEU A 22 -9.46 0.48 28.11
N GLY A 23 -8.66 0.09 29.11
CA GLY A 23 -7.75 1.01 29.81
C GLY A 23 -6.78 1.68 28.83
N PRO A 24 -6.17 2.82 29.22
CA PRO A 24 -5.21 3.52 28.38
C PRO A 24 -4.06 2.58 28.00
N VAL A 25 -3.87 2.36 26.69
CA VAL A 25 -2.65 1.76 26.16
C VAL A 25 -1.58 2.84 26.24
N GLU A 26 -0.48 2.59 26.97
CA GLU A 26 0.64 3.52 26.96
C GLU A 26 1.16 3.71 25.52
N PRO A 27 1.39 4.95 25.06
CA PRO A 27 1.90 5.17 23.72
C PRO A 27 3.27 4.51 23.58
N ALA A 28 3.39 3.63 22.58
CA ALA A 28 4.68 3.03 22.22
C ALA A 28 5.69 4.16 21.91
N VAL A 29 6.93 4.00 22.39
CA VAL A 29 8.02 4.92 22.06
C VAL A 29 8.26 4.84 20.56
N ALA A 30 8.00 5.93 19.83
CA ALA A 30 8.32 5.99 18.41
C ALA A 30 9.83 5.73 18.24
N VAL A 31 10.19 4.78 17.39
CA VAL A 31 11.59 4.67 16.93
C VAL A 31 11.91 5.97 16.21
N GLU A 32 12.98 6.65 16.64
CA GLU A 32 13.52 7.79 15.89
C GLU A 32 13.90 7.29 14.50
N ASP A 33 13.14 7.74 13.51
CA ASP A 33 13.37 7.47 12.11
C ASP A 33 14.59 8.29 11.67
N GLY A 34 15.77 7.72 11.83
CA GLY A 34 17.06 8.40 11.62
C GLY A 34 17.31 8.82 10.17
N GLN A 35 16.60 8.25 9.21
CA GLN A 35 16.76 8.57 7.79
C GLN A 35 15.65 9.52 7.31
N VAL A 36 15.99 10.80 7.25
CA VAL A 36 15.10 11.86 6.72
C VAL A 36 15.08 11.81 5.19
N VAL A 37 13.88 11.75 4.60
CA VAL A 37 13.70 11.93 3.15
C VAL A 37 13.30 13.37 2.87
N GLU A 38 14.15 14.11 2.15
CA GLU A 38 13.81 15.44 1.65
C GLU A 38 12.60 15.36 0.71
N ARG A 39 11.55 16.14 0.98
CA ARG A 39 10.35 16.16 0.16
C ARG A 39 9.67 17.53 0.17
N GLY A 40 9.14 17.91 -0.99
CA GLY A 40 8.27 19.07 -1.16
C GLY A 40 6.79 18.71 -1.09
N ILE A 41 5.94 19.68 -1.44
CA ILE A 41 4.54 19.40 -1.76
C ILE A 41 4.50 18.73 -3.15
N PRO A 42 3.94 17.51 -3.28
CA PRO A 42 3.87 16.79 -4.55
C PRO A 42 2.95 17.48 -5.54
N GLU A 43 3.36 17.49 -6.81
CA GLU A 43 2.61 18.02 -7.94
C GLU A 43 2.28 16.90 -8.93
N PRO A 44 1.14 16.96 -9.64
CA PRO A 44 0.81 15.96 -10.65
C PRO A 44 1.84 15.90 -11.78
N MET A 45 2.17 14.68 -12.21
CA MET A 45 2.98 14.49 -13.42
C MET A 45 2.29 15.09 -14.66
N SER A 46 3.10 15.47 -15.64
CA SER A 46 2.58 15.86 -16.96
C SER A 46 1.70 14.75 -17.54
N GLY A 47 0.55 15.15 -18.10
CA GLY A 47 -0.43 14.21 -18.64
C GLY A 47 -1.33 13.51 -17.61
N HIS A 48 -1.25 13.88 -16.33
CA HIS A 48 -2.15 13.48 -15.22
C HIS A 48 -2.46 11.97 -15.23
N PRO A 49 -1.46 11.12 -14.87
CA PRO A 49 -1.67 9.68 -14.74
C PRO A 49 -2.92 9.37 -13.91
N GLY A 50 -3.73 8.42 -14.37
CA GLY A 50 -4.97 8.04 -13.70
C GLY A 50 -6.08 9.10 -13.72
N ASN A 51 -5.98 10.16 -14.52
CA ASN A 51 -6.95 11.27 -14.49
C ASN A 51 -7.08 11.92 -13.09
N VAL A 52 -5.96 12.01 -12.34
CA VAL A 52 -5.91 12.65 -11.02
C VAL A 52 -5.40 14.08 -11.14
N TYR A 53 -6.19 15.03 -10.63
CA TYR A 53 -5.97 16.47 -10.69
C TYR A 53 -5.94 17.08 -9.29
N LEU A 54 -5.42 18.30 -9.18
CA LEU A 54 -5.58 19.16 -8.02
C LEU A 54 -6.67 20.21 -8.26
N ARG A 55 -7.34 20.66 -7.18
CA ARG A 55 -8.33 21.74 -7.21
C ARG A 55 -7.79 22.96 -7.97
N GLY A 56 -8.61 23.50 -8.87
CA GLY A 56 -8.26 24.65 -9.70
C GLY A 56 -7.58 24.30 -11.03
N GLN A 57 -7.29 23.01 -11.27
CA GLN A 57 -6.88 22.53 -12.59
C GLN A 57 -8.12 22.14 -13.42
N THR A 58 -8.10 22.45 -14.72
CA THR A 58 -9.10 21.93 -15.65
C THR A 58 -8.91 20.42 -15.83
N VAL A 59 -9.98 19.67 -15.62
CA VAL A 59 -10.01 18.21 -15.69
C VAL A 59 -10.18 17.75 -17.14
N TRP A 60 -9.29 16.84 -17.54
CA TRP A 60 -9.35 16.10 -18.80
C TRP A 60 -9.25 14.60 -18.53
N VAL A 61 -10.11 13.81 -19.16
CA VAL A 61 -10.03 12.35 -19.07
C VAL A 61 -9.56 11.77 -20.39
N ARG A 62 -8.71 10.74 -20.32
CA ARG A 62 -8.37 9.94 -21.51
C ARG A 62 -9.58 9.09 -21.87
N LEU A 63 -9.88 8.98 -23.16
CA LEU A 63 -10.87 8.03 -23.63
C LEU A 63 -10.33 6.60 -23.45
N PRO A 64 -11.17 5.64 -23.02
CA PRO A 64 -10.81 4.22 -23.03
C PRO A 64 -10.37 3.76 -24.42
N GLU A 65 -9.42 2.82 -24.48
CA GLU A 65 -8.84 2.34 -25.74
C GLU A 65 -9.85 1.58 -26.62
N ASP A 66 -10.84 0.97 -25.99
CA ASP A 66 -11.91 0.15 -26.59
C ASP A 66 -13.24 0.93 -26.73
N MET A 67 -13.16 2.24 -26.91
CA MET A 67 -14.32 3.12 -27.08
C MET A 67 -15.15 2.74 -28.33
N PRO A 68 -16.46 2.44 -28.20
CA PRO A 68 -17.32 2.21 -29.36
C PRO A 68 -17.49 3.45 -30.26
N ASP A 69 -17.68 3.23 -31.57
CA ASP A 69 -17.84 4.30 -32.58
C ASP A 69 -19.20 5.03 -32.49
N ASP A 70 -20.19 4.44 -31.84
CA ASP A 70 -21.56 4.93 -31.74
C ASP A 70 -21.79 5.88 -30.56
N VAL A 71 -20.78 6.11 -29.70
CA VAL A 71 -20.85 7.08 -28.60
C VAL A 71 -21.22 8.48 -29.13
N LYS A 72 -22.28 9.06 -28.58
CA LYS A 72 -22.78 10.39 -28.95
C LYS A 72 -22.52 11.45 -27.89
N SER A 73 -22.61 11.06 -26.62
CA SER A 73 -22.54 11.99 -25.50
C SER A 73 -21.80 11.39 -24.30
N TRP A 74 -21.58 12.22 -23.29
CA TRP A 74 -20.99 11.82 -22.03
C TRP A 74 -21.73 12.47 -20.87
N ARG A 75 -21.64 11.84 -19.70
CA ARG A 75 -22.06 12.42 -18.41
C ARG A 75 -21.03 12.17 -17.34
N VAL A 76 -21.01 13.06 -16.34
CA VAL A 76 -20.17 12.95 -15.15
C VAL A 76 -21.05 12.77 -13.94
N LEU A 77 -20.80 11.70 -13.20
CA LEU A 77 -21.47 11.38 -11.93
C LEU A 77 -20.49 11.55 -10.77
N ASP A 78 -20.98 12.07 -9.64
CA ASP A 78 -20.21 12.11 -8.40
C ASP A 78 -20.25 10.77 -7.64
N ASP A 79 -19.70 10.75 -6.42
CA ASP A 79 -19.66 9.58 -5.54
C ASP A 79 -21.05 9.18 -4.99
N THR A 80 -22.08 10.01 -5.21
CA THR A 80 -23.48 9.74 -4.85
C THR A 80 -24.35 9.38 -6.05
N ASP A 81 -23.73 9.13 -7.21
CA ASP A 81 -24.36 8.85 -8.50
C ASP A 81 -25.21 10.03 -9.03
N ARG A 82 -25.02 11.23 -8.48
CA ARG A 82 -25.68 12.43 -8.98
C ARG A 82 -24.91 12.94 -10.21
N GLN A 83 -25.66 13.22 -11.27
CA GLN A 83 -25.10 13.87 -12.46
C GLN A 83 -24.73 15.32 -12.16
N ILE A 84 -23.47 15.68 -12.45
CA ILE A 84 -22.92 17.03 -12.25
C ILE A 84 -22.45 17.67 -13.56
N GLY A 85 -22.38 16.91 -14.65
CA GLY A 85 -21.99 17.41 -15.95
C GLY A 85 -22.46 16.49 -17.06
N HIS A 86 -22.63 17.04 -18.26
CA HIS A 86 -22.94 16.29 -19.47
C HIS A 86 -22.54 17.09 -20.71
N GLY A 87 -22.41 16.43 -21.85
CA GLY A 87 -22.18 17.09 -23.14
C GLY A 87 -22.04 16.10 -24.30
N ASP A 88 -21.91 16.65 -25.51
CA ASP A 88 -21.73 15.86 -26.72
C ASP A 88 -20.25 15.56 -27.00
N MET A 89 -20.00 14.49 -27.75
CA MET A 89 -18.68 14.14 -28.29
C MET A 89 -18.37 15.00 -29.53
N GLN A 90 -17.99 16.28 -29.33
CA GLN A 90 -17.67 17.22 -30.42
C GLN A 90 -16.15 17.30 -30.68
N PRO A 91 -15.65 16.82 -31.85
CA PRO A 91 -14.24 16.93 -32.21
C PRO A 91 -13.73 18.37 -32.20
N GLY A 92 -12.54 18.61 -31.67
CA GLY A 92 -11.86 19.91 -31.67
C GLY A 92 -12.34 20.91 -30.62
N ARG A 93 -13.49 20.67 -29.95
CA ARG A 93 -14.02 21.52 -28.88
C ARG A 93 -13.97 20.85 -27.52
N THR A 94 -14.62 19.70 -27.37
CA THR A 94 -14.61 18.89 -26.13
C THR A 94 -13.64 17.73 -26.22
N LEU A 95 -13.40 17.21 -27.43
CA LEU A 95 -12.48 16.12 -27.70
C LEU A 95 -11.21 16.63 -28.41
N VAL A 96 -10.06 16.53 -27.75
CA VAL A 96 -8.74 16.90 -28.30
C VAL A 96 -7.75 15.76 -28.07
N ALA A 97 -7.17 15.23 -29.14
CA ALA A 97 -6.15 14.16 -29.09
C ALA A 97 -6.55 12.98 -28.18
N SER A 98 -7.76 12.45 -28.36
CA SER A 98 -8.33 11.34 -27.56
C SER A 98 -8.49 11.65 -26.06
N ARG A 99 -8.64 12.93 -25.70
CA ARG A 99 -8.97 13.38 -24.35
C ARG A 99 -10.23 14.23 -24.35
N LEU A 100 -11.11 13.94 -23.40
CA LEU A 100 -12.34 14.70 -23.17
C LEU A 100 -12.10 15.76 -22.09
N ARG A 101 -12.45 17.02 -22.39
CA ARG A 101 -12.46 18.12 -21.42
C ARG A 101 -13.73 18.08 -20.59
N LEU A 102 -13.62 17.87 -19.29
CA LEU A 102 -14.75 17.96 -18.35
C LEU A 102 -14.96 19.37 -17.80
N GLY A 103 -13.92 20.21 -17.84
CA GLY A 103 -13.94 21.55 -17.28
C GLY A 103 -13.42 21.56 -15.85
N ASP A 104 -13.90 22.50 -15.05
CA ASP A 104 -13.46 22.67 -13.68
C ASP A 104 -14.42 21.90 -12.76
N LEU A 105 -13.88 20.95 -12.00
CA LEU A 105 -14.62 20.14 -11.03
C LEU A 105 -14.14 20.47 -9.61
N ASP A 106 -15.05 20.34 -8.65
CA ASP A 106 -14.72 20.44 -7.23
C ASP A 106 -13.87 19.24 -6.76
N VAL A 107 -13.40 19.26 -5.50
CA VAL A 107 -12.71 18.10 -4.91
C VAL A 107 -13.68 16.94 -4.80
N GLY A 108 -13.28 15.78 -5.31
CA GLY A 108 -14.11 14.58 -5.30
C GLY A 108 -13.60 13.48 -6.22
N TRP A 109 -14.32 12.35 -6.17
CA TRP A 109 -14.20 11.27 -7.15
C TRP A 109 -15.33 11.40 -8.17
N TYR A 110 -15.04 11.08 -9.43
CA TYR A 110 -15.98 11.20 -10.54
C TYR A 110 -15.97 9.97 -11.43
N ARG A 111 -17.17 9.49 -11.78
CA ARG A 111 -17.39 8.53 -12.86
C ARG A 111 -17.74 9.28 -14.13
N VAL A 112 -17.05 8.97 -15.22
CA VAL A 112 -17.35 9.54 -16.54
C VAL A 112 -17.90 8.43 -17.40
N GLU A 113 -19.16 8.55 -17.78
CA GLU A 113 -19.86 7.59 -18.62
C GLU A 113 -20.01 8.13 -20.04
N PHE A 114 -19.79 7.26 -21.00
CA PHE A 114 -19.92 7.51 -22.43
C PHE A 114 -21.19 6.80 -22.91
N LEU A 115 -22.05 7.56 -23.58
CA LEU A 115 -23.41 7.15 -23.89
C LEU A 115 -23.61 7.04 -25.40
N ASP A 116 -24.38 6.04 -25.83
CA ASP A 116 -24.82 5.88 -27.22
C ASP A 116 -25.95 6.86 -27.59
N ALA A 117 -26.65 6.60 -28.70
CA ALA A 117 -27.75 7.43 -29.18
C ALA A 117 -29.04 7.28 -28.35
N ASP A 118 -29.22 6.14 -27.68
CA ASP A 118 -30.38 5.84 -26.84
C ASP A 118 -30.17 6.34 -25.39
N GLY A 119 -28.94 6.72 -25.05
CA GLY A 119 -28.55 7.26 -23.76
C GLY A 119 -28.02 6.18 -22.79
N ASP A 120 -27.77 4.97 -23.29
CA ASP A 120 -27.24 3.87 -22.51
C ASP A 120 -25.72 3.99 -22.36
N CYS A 121 -25.20 3.67 -21.18
CA CYS A 121 -23.78 3.70 -20.89
C CYS A 121 -23.08 2.51 -21.55
N VAL A 122 -22.33 2.77 -22.63
CA VAL A 122 -21.60 1.74 -23.36
C VAL A 122 -20.16 1.57 -22.87
N GLN A 123 -19.59 2.59 -22.21
CA GLN A 123 -18.25 2.53 -21.62
C GLN A 123 -18.08 3.64 -20.58
N TRP A 124 -17.09 3.50 -19.69
CA TRP A 124 -16.82 4.49 -18.64
C TRP A 124 -15.35 4.53 -18.18
N THR A 125 -14.94 5.69 -17.66
CA THR A 125 -13.66 5.88 -16.96
C THR A 125 -13.89 6.63 -15.64
N THR A 126 -12.82 6.93 -14.90
CA THR A 126 -12.90 7.66 -13.64
C THR A 126 -11.88 8.79 -13.60
N ALA A 127 -12.14 9.78 -12.75
CA ALA A 127 -11.25 10.89 -12.46
C ALA A 127 -11.32 11.24 -10.97
N ALA A 128 -10.28 11.91 -10.48
CA ALA A 128 -10.29 12.49 -9.15
C ALA A 128 -9.75 13.92 -9.19
N VAL A 129 -10.33 14.78 -8.36
CA VAL A 129 -9.78 16.08 -8.02
C VAL A 129 -9.47 16.09 -6.54
N LEU A 130 -8.21 16.28 -6.19
CA LEU A 130 -7.72 16.33 -4.82
C LEU A 130 -7.49 17.77 -4.38
N GLU A 131 -7.58 18.03 -3.09
CA GLU A 131 -7.07 19.29 -2.54
C GLU A 131 -5.54 19.33 -2.67
N ARG A 132 -4.89 20.49 -2.69
CA ARG A 132 -3.42 20.54 -2.62
C ARG A 132 -2.96 20.28 -1.18
N LEU A 133 -1.81 19.62 -1.00
CA LEU A 133 -1.26 19.44 0.36
C LEU A 133 -0.85 20.81 0.91
N LYS A 134 -1.15 21.07 2.18
CA LYS A 134 -0.83 22.36 2.82
C LYS A 134 0.63 22.45 3.26
N ALA A 135 1.29 21.31 3.44
CA ALA A 135 2.69 21.18 3.81
C ALA A 135 3.23 19.86 3.24
N PRO A 136 4.57 19.70 3.15
CA PRO A 136 5.17 18.41 2.91
C PRO A 136 4.73 17.38 3.96
N ILE A 137 4.64 16.11 3.57
CA ILE A 137 4.23 15.03 4.47
C ILE A 137 5.25 14.89 5.61
N PRO A 138 4.81 14.89 6.89
CA PRO A 138 5.70 14.65 8.02
C PRO A 138 6.38 13.29 7.94
N GLN A 139 7.66 13.24 8.34
CA GLN A 139 8.46 11.99 8.35
C GLN A 139 7.83 10.91 9.24
N ASP A 140 7.06 11.33 10.24
CA ASP A 140 6.40 10.48 11.23
C ASP A 140 4.92 10.20 10.91
N SER A 141 4.42 10.62 9.74
CA SER A 141 3.02 10.36 9.35
C SER A 141 2.73 8.86 9.33
N PRO A 142 1.60 8.41 9.92
CA PRO A 142 1.23 7.00 9.96
C PRO A 142 0.67 6.46 8.63
N VAL A 143 0.34 7.35 7.70
CA VAL A 143 -0.40 7.01 6.48
C VAL A 143 0.55 6.42 5.43
N CYS A 144 0.46 5.13 5.15
CA CYS A 144 1.38 4.40 4.28
C CYS A 144 0.60 3.48 3.32
N VAL A 145 1.23 2.95 2.28
CA VAL A 145 0.53 2.06 1.34
C VAL A 145 1.45 0.95 0.83
N ASP A 146 0.95 -0.27 0.71
CA ASP A 146 1.64 -1.28 -0.10
C ASP A 146 1.42 -0.92 -1.57
N SER A 147 2.49 -0.86 -2.35
CA SER A 147 2.41 -0.51 -3.77
C SER A 147 2.95 -1.58 -4.71
N ALA A 148 3.70 -2.57 -4.19
CA ALA A 148 4.39 -3.63 -4.95
C ALA A 148 4.93 -3.14 -6.31
N THR A 149 5.47 -1.93 -6.34
CA THR A 149 5.72 -1.17 -7.58
C THR A 149 6.76 -1.84 -8.46
N ALA A 150 7.81 -2.42 -7.86
CA ALA A 150 8.82 -3.14 -8.62
C ALA A 150 8.26 -4.37 -9.36
N TRP A 151 7.16 -4.97 -8.85
CA TRP A 151 6.50 -6.13 -9.45
C TRP A 151 5.37 -5.73 -10.41
N PHE A 152 4.47 -4.84 -10.00
CA PHE A 152 3.34 -4.40 -10.83
C PHE A 152 3.77 -3.58 -12.04
N ALA A 153 4.89 -2.85 -11.94
CA ALA A 153 5.52 -2.13 -13.03
C ALA A 153 6.93 -2.67 -13.32
N ASN A 154 7.06 -4.00 -13.35
CA ASN A 154 8.34 -4.68 -13.61
C ASN A 154 8.96 -4.19 -14.92
N SER A 155 10.20 -3.70 -14.82
CA SER A 155 10.98 -3.19 -15.95
C SER A 155 10.27 -2.08 -16.75
N GLN A 156 9.33 -1.37 -16.10
CA GLN A 156 8.56 -0.27 -16.70
C GLN A 156 8.73 1.01 -15.85
N PRO A 157 9.88 1.71 -15.96
CA PRO A 157 10.19 2.86 -15.10
C PRO A 157 9.16 4.00 -15.17
N MET A 158 8.49 4.17 -16.31
CA MET A 158 7.43 5.18 -16.44
C MET A 158 6.19 4.80 -15.61
N ASP A 159 5.83 3.53 -15.52
CA ASP A 159 4.72 3.06 -14.68
C ASP A 159 5.10 3.05 -13.20
N GLN A 160 6.36 2.74 -12.88
CA GLN A 160 6.90 2.94 -11.52
C GLN A 160 6.77 4.40 -11.10
N ALA A 161 7.12 5.32 -12.00
CA ALA A 161 6.99 6.76 -11.81
C ALA A 161 5.54 7.22 -11.62
N ARG A 162 4.59 6.66 -12.38
CA ARG A 162 3.15 6.96 -12.24
C ARG A 162 2.61 6.49 -10.89
N LEU A 163 2.90 5.25 -10.50
CA LEU A 163 2.47 4.70 -9.20
C LEU A 163 3.04 5.49 -8.02
N ALA A 164 4.34 5.79 -8.04
CA ALA A 164 4.98 6.59 -7.00
C ALA A 164 4.42 8.04 -6.97
N SER A 165 4.08 8.62 -8.13
CA SER A 165 3.42 9.94 -8.17
C SER A 165 2.02 9.90 -7.55
N LEU A 166 1.23 8.87 -7.86
CA LEU A 166 -0.12 8.70 -7.32
C LEU A 166 -0.10 8.45 -5.81
N ALA A 167 0.88 7.70 -5.31
CA ALA A 167 1.13 7.52 -3.89
C ALA A 167 1.43 8.88 -3.21
N ALA A 168 2.39 9.64 -3.75
CA ALA A 168 2.77 10.94 -3.19
C ALA A 168 1.59 11.94 -3.19
N LEU A 169 0.81 12.02 -4.28
CA LEU A 169 -0.39 12.87 -4.36
C LEU A 169 -1.47 12.50 -3.35
N ALA A 170 -1.56 11.22 -2.97
CA ALA A 170 -2.44 10.74 -1.91
C ALA A 170 -1.94 11.08 -0.50
N GLY A 171 -0.77 11.71 -0.36
CA GLY A 171 -0.22 12.13 0.93
C GLY A 171 0.33 10.99 1.78
N VAL A 172 0.75 9.88 1.15
CA VAL A 172 1.35 8.76 1.88
C VAL A 172 2.81 9.07 2.24
N ASN A 173 3.24 8.58 3.40
CA ASN A 173 4.60 8.75 3.90
C ASN A 173 5.53 7.64 3.39
N TRP A 174 5.11 6.39 3.60
CA TRP A 174 5.85 5.20 3.19
C TRP A 174 5.11 4.44 2.10
N VAL A 175 5.90 3.86 1.19
CA VAL A 175 5.46 2.76 0.35
C VAL A 175 6.13 1.47 0.80
N ARG A 176 5.37 0.38 0.81
CA ARG A 176 5.91 -0.97 0.93
C ARG A 176 6.03 -1.58 -0.46
N ASP A 177 7.23 -2.01 -0.79
CA ASP A 177 7.57 -2.65 -2.06
C ASP A 177 8.25 -4.00 -1.79
N ARG A 178 8.46 -4.76 -2.85
CA ARG A 178 8.96 -6.14 -2.75
C ARG A 178 10.13 -6.36 -3.68
N LEU A 179 11.07 -7.18 -3.23
CA LEU A 179 12.11 -7.76 -4.09
C LEU A 179 12.20 -9.28 -3.95
N SER A 180 12.82 -9.91 -4.95
CA SER A 180 13.07 -11.34 -4.97
C SER A 180 14.53 -11.63 -4.65
N TRP A 181 14.79 -12.42 -3.59
CA TRP A 181 16.16 -12.85 -3.28
C TRP A 181 16.75 -13.63 -4.47
N ARG A 182 15.98 -14.55 -5.05
CA ARG A 182 16.39 -15.31 -6.24
C ARG A 182 16.83 -14.43 -7.41
N GLU A 183 16.18 -13.29 -7.61
CA GLU A 183 16.53 -12.37 -8.71
C GLU A 183 17.70 -11.46 -8.36
N MET A 184 17.91 -11.15 -7.08
CA MET A 184 19.03 -10.33 -6.62
C MET A 184 20.33 -11.12 -6.46
N GLU A 185 20.26 -12.43 -6.21
CA GLU A 185 21.41 -13.34 -6.03
C GLU A 185 21.13 -14.69 -6.69
N ALA A 186 21.09 -14.71 -8.03
CA ALA A 186 20.80 -15.92 -8.80
C ALA A 186 21.86 -17.03 -8.64
N LEU A 187 23.10 -16.66 -8.32
CA LEU A 187 24.22 -17.56 -8.05
C LEU A 187 24.89 -17.22 -6.71
N PRO A 188 25.45 -18.21 -5.98
CA PRO A 188 26.02 -17.98 -4.65
C PRO A 188 27.06 -16.85 -4.64
N GLY A 189 26.82 -15.81 -3.84
CA GLY A 189 27.73 -14.67 -3.67
C GLY A 189 27.82 -13.74 -4.88
N GLN A 190 27.01 -13.95 -5.92
CA GLN A 190 27.00 -13.12 -7.12
C GLN A 190 25.70 -12.33 -7.19
N LEU A 191 25.76 -11.09 -6.73
CA LEU A 191 24.64 -10.17 -6.89
C LEU A 191 24.42 -9.86 -8.36
N THR A 192 23.15 -9.70 -8.74
CA THR A 192 22.77 -9.27 -10.08
C THR A 192 23.42 -7.91 -10.41
N PRO A 193 24.21 -7.83 -11.49
CA PRO A 193 24.94 -6.62 -11.85
C PRO A 193 24.01 -5.57 -12.48
N GLY A 194 24.49 -4.33 -12.58
CA GLY A 194 23.73 -3.24 -13.19
C GLY A 194 22.52 -2.83 -12.36
N GLN A 195 21.61 -2.05 -12.94
CA GLN A 195 20.38 -1.57 -12.30
C GLN A 195 19.24 -2.54 -12.61
N THR A 196 18.59 -3.07 -11.58
CA THR A 196 17.41 -3.94 -11.70
C THR A 196 16.12 -3.12 -11.59
N THR A 197 14.97 -3.75 -11.85
CA THR A 197 13.65 -3.14 -11.59
C THR A 197 13.47 -2.69 -10.13
N TYR A 198 14.13 -3.38 -9.18
CA TYR A 198 14.10 -3.06 -7.75
C TYR A 198 14.88 -1.78 -7.44
N ASP A 199 16.05 -1.61 -8.07
CA ASP A 199 16.85 -0.39 -7.95
C ASP A 199 16.07 0.81 -8.51
N THR A 200 15.53 0.68 -9.72
CA THR A 200 14.80 1.79 -10.35
C THR A 200 13.55 2.16 -9.56
N ALA A 201 12.79 1.18 -9.06
CA ALA A 201 11.60 1.44 -8.24
C ALA A 201 11.95 2.20 -6.94
N ALA A 202 12.93 1.71 -6.17
CA ALA A 202 13.33 2.33 -4.91
C ALA A 202 13.83 3.77 -5.09
N TRP A 203 14.58 4.03 -6.17
CA TRP A 203 15.04 5.38 -6.50
C TRP A 203 13.89 6.30 -6.90
N ILE A 204 13.02 5.85 -7.80
CA ILE A 204 11.86 6.60 -8.28
C ILE A 204 10.89 6.95 -7.14
N GLN A 205 10.72 6.05 -6.18
CA GLN A 205 9.91 6.26 -4.97
C GLN A 205 10.57 7.30 -4.05
N THR A 206 11.85 7.12 -3.73
CA THR A 206 12.59 8.02 -2.84
C THR A 206 12.68 9.43 -3.43
N ASP A 207 12.95 9.56 -4.73
CA ASP A 207 13.06 10.84 -5.42
C ASP A 207 11.71 11.60 -5.50
N ARG A 208 10.59 10.91 -5.25
CA ARG A 208 9.26 11.53 -5.07
C ARG A 208 8.94 11.86 -3.62
N GLY A 209 9.92 11.74 -2.74
CA GLY A 209 9.75 12.01 -1.33
C GLY A 209 8.95 10.94 -0.62
N LEU A 210 9.02 9.66 -1.03
CA LEU A 210 8.44 8.54 -0.30
C LEU A 210 9.54 7.79 0.45
N LYS A 211 9.24 7.31 1.66
CA LYS A 211 10.09 6.30 2.30
C LYS A 211 9.74 4.91 1.77
N VAL A 212 10.73 4.04 1.73
CA VAL A 212 10.60 2.71 1.14
C VAL A 212 10.87 1.65 2.19
N LEU A 213 9.85 0.84 2.46
CA LEU A 213 9.95 -0.43 3.16
C LEU A 213 10.06 -1.55 2.12
N GLN A 214 11.15 -2.30 2.12
CA GLN A 214 11.29 -3.48 1.26
C GLN A 214 11.00 -4.76 2.05
N VAL A 215 10.19 -5.62 1.48
CA VAL A 215 10.07 -7.03 1.89
C VAL A 215 10.67 -7.93 0.83
N PHE A 216 11.17 -9.08 1.23
CA PHE A 216 11.57 -10.12 0.29
C PHE A 216 11.16 -11.49 0.80
N HIS A 217 11.23 -12.50 -0.05
CA HIS A 217 11.09 -13.91 0.31
C HIS A 217 11.76 -14.77 -0.78
N SER A 218 11.49 -16.07 -0.74
CA SER A 218 11.94 -17.09 -1.70
C SER A 218 13.43 -17.35 -1.69
N THR A 219 13.84 -18.44 -1.06
CA THR A 219 15.23 -18.89 -1.01
C THR A 219 15.69 -19.31 -2.42
N PRO A 220 16.84 -18.81 -2.91
CA PRO A 220 17.34 -19.18 -4.23
C PRO A 220 17.70 -20.66 -4.31
N SER A 221 17.59 -21.28 -5.48
CA SER A 221 17.75 -22.74 -5.66
C SER A 221 19.09 -23.29 -5.17
N TRP A 222 20.16 -22.49 -5.22
CA TRP A 222 21.48 -22.89 -4.73
C TRP A 222 21.61 -22.90 -3.19
N ALA A 223 20.64 -22.30 -2.48
CA ALA A 223 20.58 -22.21 -1.03
C ALA A 223 19.47 -23.07 -0.41
N GLN A 224 18.71 -23.80 -1.25
CA GLN A 224 17.61 -24.66 -0.84
C GLN A 224 18.12 -26.03 -0.35
N ASP A 225 17.33 -26.68 0.51
CA ASP A 225 17.50 -28.08 0.88
C ASP A 225 16.31 -28.90 0.32
N THR A 226 16.44 -29.38 -0.91
CA THR A 226 15.36 -30.12 -1.57
C THR A 226 15.19 -31.55 -1.04
N ILE A 227 16.15 -32.07 -0.27
CA ILE A 227 16.04 -33.40 0.35
C ILE A 227 15.08 -33.33 1.53
N LEU A 228 15.19 -32.29 2.35
CA LEU A 228 14.33 -32.10 3.53
C LEU A 228 13.00 -31.42 3.20
N ASP A 229 13.01 -30.42 2.31
CA ASP A 229 11.87 -29.55 2.09
C ASP A 229 11.08 -29.85 0.80
N GLY A 230 11.57 -30.76 -0.04
CA GLY A 230 10.90 -31.19 -1.27
C GLY A 230 10.53 -30.03 -2.18
N ASP A 231 9.30 -30.06 -2.73
CA ASP A 231 8.80 -29.04 -3.66
C ASP A 231 8.57 -27.67 -3.00
N LEU A 232 8.52 -27.61 -1.66
CA LEU A 232 8.33 -26.37 -0.91
C LEU A 232 9.64 -25.66 -0.56
N ALA A 233 10.80 -26.21 -0.97
CA ALA A 233 12.11 -25.71 -0.57
C ALA A 233 12.34 -24.22 -0.87
N GLY A 234 11.72 -23.67 -1.93
CA GLY A 234 11.77 -22.24 -2.23
C GLY A 234 11.12 -21.36 -1.18
N GLY A 235 10.07 -21.82 -0.50
CA GLY A 235 9.41 -21.12 0.60
C GLY A 235 10.12 -21.31 1.95
N ARG A 236 11.14 -22.18 2.04
CA ARG A 236 11.80 -22.50 3.30
C ARG A 236 13.04 -21.63 3.50
N PHE A 237 13.33 -21.22 4.74
CA PHE A 237 14.56 -20.53 5.08
C PHE A 237 15.77 -21.38 4.72
N PRO A 238 16.90 -20.78 4.31
CA PRO A 238 18.14 -21.52 4.11
C PRO A 238 18.60 -22.15 5.43
N ARG A 239 19.06 -23.40 5.39
CA ARG A 239 19.60 -24.10 6.58
C ARG A 239 20.85 -23.43 7.13
N ASP A 240 21.67 -22.86 6.24
CA ASP A 240 22.79 -22.01 6.64
C ASP A 240 22.35 -20.54 6.76
N LEU A 241 22.04 -20.10 7.98
CA LEU A 241 21.63 -18.71 8.25
C LEU A 241 22.72 -17.68 7.94
N ARG A 242 23.99 -18.09 7.74
CA ARG A 242 25.04 -17.18 7.24
C ARG A 242 24.74 -16.71 5.82
N LEU A 243 23.93 -17.44 5.05
CA LEU A 243 23.44 -17.00 3.74
C LEU A 243 22.51 -15.80 3.88
N ALA A 244 21.52 -15.89 4.78
CA ALA A 244 20.61 -14.79 5.08
C ALA A 244 21.35 -13.53 5.57
N TYR A 245 22.29 -13.69 6.50
CA TYR A 245 23.15 -12.60 6.95
C TYR A 245 23.90 -11.90 5.81
N ARG A 246 24.54 -12.68 4.92
CA ARG A 246 25.31 -12.12 3.80
C ARG A 246 24.42 -11.40 2.80
N PHE A 247 23.27 -11.98 2.46
CA PHE A 247 22.31 -11.36 1.57
C PHE A 247 21.77 -10.05 2.13
N CYS A 248 21.27 -10.05 3.37
CA CYS A 248 20.74 -8.85 4.02
C CYS A 248 21.79 -7.73 4.11
N LYS A 249 23.03 -8.08 4.46
CA LYS A 249 24.16 -7.13 4.46
C LYS A 249 24.43 -6.53 3.09
N ALA A 250 24.34 -7.34 2.05
CA ALA A 250 24.57 -6.89 0.69
C ALA A 250 23.43 -6.00 0.17
N MET A 251 22.18 -6.32 0.52
CA MET A 251 21.01 -5.51 0.18
C MET A 251 20.99 -4.16 0.91
N ALA A 252 21.26 -4.13 2.22
CA ALA A 252 21.40 -2.87 2.96
C ALA A 252 22.44 -1.94 2.32
N ARG A 253 23.61 -2.47 1.92
CA ARG A 253 24.65 -1.69 1.24
C ARG A 253 24.21 -1.18 -0.13
N ARG A 254 23.60 -2.05 -0.92
CA ARG A 254 23.20 -1.73 -2.30
C ARG A 254 22.16 -0.61 -2.34
N PHE A 255 21.20 -0.64 -1.42
CA PHE A 255 20.06 0.26 -1.39
C PHE A 255 20.18 1.37 -0.32
N SER A 256 21.37 1.57 0.25
CA SER A 256 21.59 2.59 1.28
C SER A 256 21.14 3.98 0.79
N GLY A 257 20.39 4.68 1.65
CA GLY A 257 19.78 5.98 1.35
C GLY A 257 18.58 5.95 0.40
N LYS A 258 18.13 4.75 -0.03
CA LYS A 258 16.99 4.57 -0.95
C LYS A 258 15.96 3.57 -0.41
N VAL A 259 16.39 2.60 0.39
CA VAL A 259 15.52 1.74 1.18
C VAL A 259 15.77 2.02 2.65
N HIS A 260 14.71 2.38 3.36
CA HIS A 260 14.77 2.96 4.70
C HIS A 260 14.35 1.94 5.77
N ALA A 261 13.56 0.94 5.38
CA ALA A 261 13.18 -0.17 6.24
C ALA A 261 13.20 -1.49 5.48
N TRP A 262 13.45 -2.58 6.20
CA TRP A 262 13.48 -3.95 5.67
C TRP A 262 12.62 -4.89 6.49
N GLU A 263 11.81 -5.72 5.82
CA GLU A 263 11.14 -6.89 6.38
C GLU A 263 11.84 -8.16 5.86
N PRO A 264 12.63 -8.86 6.70
CA PRO A 264 13.30 -10.09 6.31
C PRO A 264 12.31 -11.25 6.31
N TRP A 265 11.75 -11.52 5.14
CA TRP A 265 10.72 -12.53 4.86
C TRP A 265 9.28 -12.03 4.97
N ASN A 266 8.48 -12.43 3.99
CA ASN A 266 7.04 -12.20 3.95
C ASN A 266 6.28 -13.39 4.55
N GLU A 267 5.43 -13.14 5.54
CA GLU A 267 4.40 -14.10 6.01
C GLU A 267 4.94 -15.50 6.32
N ALA A 268 6.12 -15.59 6.95
CA ALA A 268 6.84 -16.85 7.13
C ALA A 268 5.99 -17.93 7.81
N ASN A 269 4.97 -17.55 8.58
CA ASN A 269 4.11 -18.44 9.35
C ASN A 269 3.05 -19.20 8.53
N ILE A 270 2.83 -18.88 7.25
CA ILE A 270 1.85 -19.61 6.41
C ILE A 270 2.55 -20.52 5.39
N GLU A 271 1.89 -21.63 5.04
CA GLU A 271 2.43 -22.69 4.17
C GLU A 271 2.99 -22.16 2.85
N MET A 272 2.28 -21.21 2.21
CA MET A 272 2.70 -20.59 0.95
C MET A 272 4.09 -19.93 1.03
N PHE A 273 4.46 -19.41 2.20
CA PHE A 273 5.76 -18.77 2.46
C PHE A 273 6.61 -19.56 3.45
N GLY A 274 6.35 -20.87 3.58
CA GLY A 274 7.21 -21.83 4.25
C GLY A 274 6.69 -22.43 5.54
N GLY A 275 5.59 -21.94 6.10
CA GLY A 275 4.95 -22.50 7.30
C GLY A 275 5.91 -22.64 8.49
N HIS A 276 6.80 -21.66 8.67
CA HIS A 276 7.88 -21.68 9.64
C HIS A 276 7.36 -21.66 11.07
N THR A 277 8.00 -22.44 11.92
CA THR A 277 7.76 -22.37 13.36
C THR A 277 8.30 -21.06 13.93
N VAL A 278 7.83 -20.67 15.12
CA VAL A 278 8.27 -19.43 15.76
C VAL A 278 9.78 -19.42 16.05
N ASP A 279 10.37 -20.57 16.41
CA ASP A 279 11.81 -20.71 16.64
C ASP A 279 12.63 -20.61 15.34
N GLU A 280 12.12 -21.14 14.23
CA GLU A 280 12.71 -20.94 12.89
C GLU A 280 12.67 -19.45 12.51
N MET A 281 11.53 -18.79 12.71
CA MET A 281 11.36 -17.34 12.47
C MET A 281 12.32 -16.52 13.34
N CYS A 282 12.45 -16.81 14.63
CA CYS A 282 13.35 -16.09 15.53
C CYS A 282 14.82 -16.27 15.14
N SER A 283 15.22 -17.49 14.75
CA SER A 283 16.59 -17.78 14.33
C SER A 283 16.96 -17.04 13.04
N TYR A 284 16.06 -17.05 12.05
CA TYR A 284 16.24 -16.31 10.81
C TYR A 284 16.28 -14.80 11.04
N GLN A 285 15.37 -14.26 11.87
CA GLN A 285 15.32 -12.84 12.22
C GLN A 285 16.66 -12.35 12.78
N LYS A 286 17.26 -13.10 13.71
CA LYS A 286 18.57 -12.75 14.31
C LYS A 286 19.66 -12.60 13.25
N ALA A 287 19.75 -13.54 12.31
CA ALA A 287 20.73 -13.50 11.23
C ALA A 287 20.49 -12.34 10.26
N ALA A 288 19.23 -12.11 9.88
CA ALA A 288 18.85 -11.03 8.98
C ALA A 288 19.10 -9.64 9.58
N TYR A 289 18.69 -9.43 10.85
CA TYR A 289 18.92 -8.19 11.59
C TYR A 289 20.41 -7.83 11.66
N LEU A 290 21.24 -8.78 12.08
CA LEU A 290 22.69 -8.59 12.13
C LEU A 290 23.27 -8.28 10.75
N GLY A 291 22.74 -8.91 9.69
CA GLY A 291 23.14 -8.67 8.31
C GLY A 291 22.85 -7.24 7.89
N PHE A 292 21.60 -6.81 8.03
CA PHE A 292 21.17 -5.45 7.68
C PHE A 292 21.96 -4.40 8.45
N LYS A 293 22.04 -4.50 9.79
CA LYS A 293 22.79 -3.54 10.61
C LYS A 293 24.29 -3.51 10.29
N ALA A 294 24.88 -4.62 9.85
CA ALA A 294 26.28 -4.64 9.39
C ALA A 294 26.48 -4.09 7.96
N GLY A 295 25.40 -3.95 7.19
CA GLY A 295 25.40 -3.35 5.86
C GLY A 295 25.16 -1.84 5.92
N ASP A 296 24.16 -1.44 6.69
CA ASP A 296 23.74 -0.08 6.97
C ASP A 296 23.14 -0.04 8.39
N PRO A 297 23.78 0.61 9.38
CA PRO A 297 23.27 0.64 10.76
C PRO A 297 22.00 1.48 10.93
N GLU A 298 21.72 2.39 9.98
CA GLU A 298 20.65 3.38 10.08
C GLU A 298 19.30 2.86 9.56
N VAL A 299 19.28 1.76 8.79
CA VAL A 299 18.00 1.20 8.29
C VAL A 299 17.18 0.59 9.43
N ILE A 300 15.87 0.76 9.35
CA ILE A 300 14.93 0.08 10.23
C ILE A 300 14.82 -1.39 9.79
N VAL A 301 14.91 -2.32 10.74
CA VAL A 301 14.68 -3.74 10.47
C VAL A 301 13.41 -4.18 11.18
N GLY A 302 12.35 -4.45 10.42
CA GLY A 302 11.12 -5.01 10.93
C GLY A 302 11.23 -6.49 11.28
N TRP A 303 10.30 -6.96 12.09
CA TRP A 303 10.04 -8.39 12.28
C TRP A 303 9.69 -9.06 10.95
N ASN A 304 10.06 -10.33 10.80
CA ASN A 304 9.63 -11.17 9.67
C ASN A 304 8.11 -11.35 9.72
N VAL A 305 7.43 -10.51 8.94
CA VAL A 305 6.06 -10.10 9.19
C VAL A 305 5.11 -11.27 9.43
N TYR A 306 4.33 -11.17 10.51
CA TYR A 306 3.34 -12.19 10.88
C TYR A 306 1.99 -11.90 10.22
N THR A 307 1.43 -12.86 9.51
CA THR A 307 0.08 -12.76 8.95
C THR A 307 -0.91 -13.65 9.68
N THR A 308 -2.19 -13.54 9.36
CA THR A 308 -3.34 -14.09 10.11
C THR A 308 -3.54 -13.43 11.47
N LEU A 309 -4.46 -13.96 12.28
CA LEU A 309 -4.71 -13.45 13.63
C LEU A 309 -3.49 -13.69 14.53
N PRO A 310 -2.93 -12.64 15.16
CA PRO A 310 -1.87 -12.80 16.16
C PRO A 310 -2.28 -13.79 17.26
N THR A 311 -1.40 -14.72 17.60
CA THR A 311 -1.68 -15.76 18.61
C THR A 311 -0.79 -15.62 19.84
N THR A 312 -1.33 -16.01 21.00
CA THR A 312 -0.57 -16.07 22.25
C THR A 312 0.63 -17.03 22.15
N ARG A 313 0.46 -18.18 21.49
CA ARG A 313 1.56 -19.16 21.31
C ARG A 313 2.74 -18.61 20.52
N HIS A 314 2.47 -17.88 19.43
CA HIS A 314 3.54 -17.23 18.68
C HIS A 314 4.24 -16.16 19.54
N THR A 315 3.46 -15.41 20.32
CA THR A 315 3.98 -14.39 21.24
C THR A 315 4.89 -15.02 22.30
N GLU A 316 4.45 -16.09 22.96
CA GLU A 316 5.22 -16.85 23.95
C GLU A 316 6.54 -17.36 23.36
N GLY A 317 6.49 -17.99 22.18
CA GLY A 317 7.70 -18.49 21.52
C GLY A 317 8.68 -17.38 21.15
N LEU A 318 8.21 -16.18 20.77
CA LEU A 318 9.07 -15.03 20.51
C LEU A 318 9.78 -14.56 21.78
N LEU A 319 9.06 -14.49 22.90
CA LEU A 319 9.58 -14.10 24.20
C LEU A 319 10.62 -15.11 24.71
N GLU A 320 10.34 -16.41 24.60
CA GLU A 320 11.26 -17.49 24.97
C GLU A 320 12.54 -17.49 24.13
N ASN A 321 12.46 -17.03 22.88
CA ASN A 321 13.61 -16.89 21.99
C ASN A 321 14.37 -15.56 22.15
N GLU A 322 13.88 -14.66 22.99
CA GLU A 322 14.46 -13.33 23.24
C GLU A 322 14.68 -12.48 21.97
N ALA A 323 13.73 -12.55 21.03
CA ALA A 323 13.92 -11.96 19.71
C ALA A 323 13.80 -10.42 19.68
N TRP A 324 13.32 -9.78 20.75
CA TRP A 324 13.03 -8.33 20.81
C TRP A 324 14.22 -7.41 20.54
N SER A 325 15.44 -7.92 20.69
CA SER A 325 16.68 -7.17 20.38
C SER A 325 17.05 -7.20 18.89
N TYR A 326 16.31 -7.95 18.08
CA TYR A 326 16.61 -8.24 16.67
C TYR A 326 15.51 -7.74 15.72
N PHE A 327 14.72 -6.77 16.16
CA PHE A 327 13.87 -5.96 15.30
C PHE A 327 13.71 -4.56 15.92
N ASP A 328 13.60 -3.56 15.06
CA ASP A 328 13.29 -2.19 15.42
C ASP A 328 11.78 -1.97 15.51
N THR A 329 11.01 -2.68 14.68
CA THR A 329 9.54 -2.64 14.65
C THR A 329 8.98 -4.05 14.62
N TYR A 330 7.84 -4.26 15.27
CA TYR A 330 7.11 -5.52 15.16
C TYR A 330 6.02 -5.35 14.11
N ASN A 331 5.99 -6.25 13.13
CA ASN A 331 5.20 -6.06 11.92
C ASN A 331 4.15 -7.16 11.80
N ILE A 332 2.91 -6.76 11.48
CA ILE A 332 1.79 -7.67 11.25
C ILE A 332 1.04 -7.34 9.96
N HIS A 333 0.39 -8.34 9.38
CA HIS A 333 -0.66 -8.15 8.38
C HIS A 333 -2.04 -8.35 9.03
N THR A 334 -3.05 -7.66 8.51
CA THR A 334 -4.43 -7.85 8.98
C THR A 334 -5.41 -7.82 7.81
N TYR A 335 -6.23 -8.87 7.72
CA TYR A 335 -7.30 -8.96 6.73
C TYR A 335 -8.70 -8.87 7.38
N GLU A 336 -8.76 -8.31 8.59
CA GLU A 336 -9.96 -8.23 9.43
C GLU A 336 -10.66 -6.88 9.31
N TRP A 337 -11.90 -6.80 9.80
CA TRP A 337 -12.62 -5.54 9.87
C TRP A 337 -12.04 -4.60 10.94
N ALA A 338 -12.01 -3.30 10.61
CA ALA A 338 -11.35 -2.28 11.42
C ALA A 338 -11.86 -2.20 12.88
N HIS A 339 -13.15 -2.51 13.13
CA HIS A 339 -13.72 -2.48 14.47
C HIS A 339 -13.19 -3.58 15.41
N ASP A 340 -12.50 -4.59 14.88
CA ASP A 340 -11.97 -5.71 15.67
C ASP A 340 -10.47 -5.59 16.01
N TYR A 341 -9.74 -4.65 15.42
CA TYR A 341 -8.28 -4.53 15.56
C TYR A 341 -7.82 -4.44 17.02
N ALA A 342 -8.43 -3.55 17.82
CA ALA A 342 -8.04 -3.37 19.22
C ALA A 342 -8.16 -4.66 20.04
N ARG A 343 -9.23 -5.43 19.80
CA ARG A 343 -9.52 -6.70 20.45
C ARG A 343 -8.57 -7.81 20.00
N LEU A 344 -8.27 -7.88 18.71
CA LEU A 344 -7.51 -8.98 18.10
C LEU A 344 -5.99 -8.82 18.25
N TRP A 345 -5.47 -7.60 18.38
CA TRP A 345 -4.01 -7.36 18.37
C TRP A 345 -3.34 -7.40 19.75
N GLY A 346 -4.04 -7.88 20.78
CA GLY A 346 -3.46 -8.08 22.12
C GLY A 346 -2.14 -8.87 22.09
N PRO A 347 -2.09 -10.05 21.46
CA PRO A 347 -0.86 -10.82 21.32
C PRO A 347 0.25 -10.08 20.55
N ALA A 348 -0.08 -9.39 19.44
CA ALA A 348 0.91 -8.63 18.67
C ALA A 348 1.53 -7.49 19.49
N ARG A 349 0.74 -6.78 20.31
CA ARG A 349 1.26 -5.73 21.21
C ARG A 349 2.20 -6.29 22.27
N GLN A 350 1.93 -7.50 22.77
CA GLN A 350 2.84 -8.19 23.69
C GLN A 350 4.12 -8.64 22.99
N ALA A 351 4.00 -9.24 21.81
CA ALA A 351 5.13 -9.69 20.99
C ALA A 351 6.05 -8.54 20.58
N ALA A 352 5.50 -7.33 20.42
CA ALA A 352 6.27 -6.14 20.12
C ALA A 352 7.27 -5.75 21.23
N CYS A 353 7.10 -6.23 22.46
CA CYS A 353 8.05 -5.98 23.57
C CYS A 353 8.41 -4.50 23.77
N GLY A 354 7.42 -3.61 23.63
CA GLY A 354 7.60 -2.15 23.72
C GLY A 354 8.16 -1.47 22.47
N LYS A 355 8.50 -2.22 21.42
CA LYS A 355 8.84 -1.69 20.09
C LYS A 355 7.57 -1.19 19.37
N PRO A 356 7.69 -0.27 18.41
CA PRO A 356 6.54 0.16 17.62
C PRO A 356 5.94 -0.97 16.80
N LEU A 357 4.60 -1.02 16.77
CA LEU A 357 3.83 -1.94 15.94
C LEU A 357 3.57 -1.31 14.56
N TRP A 358 3.95 -1.98 13.49
CA TRP A 358 3.64 -1.60 12.11
C TRP A 358 2.65 -2.58 11.52
N VAL A 359 1.61 -2.06 10.87
CA VAL A 359 0.69 -2.89 10.08
C VAL A 359 1.09 -2.72 8.63
N THR A 360 1.82 -3.69 8.09
CA THR A 360 2.50 -3.56 6.79
C THR A 360 1.71 -4.09 5.61
N GLU A 361 0.61 -4.81 5.87
CA GLU A 361 -0.51 -4.99 4.95
C GLU A 361 -1.84 -4.94 5.73
N ALA A 362 -2.81 -4.17 5.22
CA ALA A 362 -4.15 -4.11 5.76
C ALA A 362 -5.21 -3.96 4.67
N ASP A 363 -6.14 -4.92 4.63
CA ASP A 363 -7.35 -4.83 3.81
C ASP A 363 -8.45 -5.76 4.36
N ARG A 364 -9.56 -5.93 3.64
CA ARG A 364 -10.50 -7.05 3.85
C ARG A 364 -10.65 -7.94 2.62
N GLY A 365 -10.30 -7.42 1.44
CA GLY A 365 -10.71 -7.92 0.14
C GLY A 365 -12.23 -7.80 -0.03
N LEU A 366 -12.69 -7.21 -1.13
CA LEU A 366 -14.11 -7.22 -1.48
C LEU A 366 -14.30 -8.02 -2.76
N LYS A 367 -15.45 -8.68 -2.90
CA LYS A 367 -15.73 -9.51 -4.07
C LYS A 367 -15.80 -8.64 -5.31
N TYR A 368 -15.01 -8.97 -6.33
CA TYR A 368 -15.13 -8.30 -7.61
C TYR A 368 -16.34 -8.81 -8.39
N VAL A 369 -16.78 -7.96 -9.31
CA VAL A 369 -17.77 -8.20 -10.34
C VAL A 369 -17.16 -7.91 -11.71
N GLY A 370 -17.78 -8.45 -12.76
CA GLY A 370 -17.30 -8.26 -14.13
C GLY A 370 -16.08 -9.11 -14.50
N PRO A 371 -15.67 -9.05 -15.78
CA PRO A 371 -14.68 -9.95 -16.33
C PRO A 371 -13.24 -9.53 -15.98
N GLU A 372 -12.34 -10.51 -16.07
CA GLU A 372 -10.92 -10.22 -16.20
C GLU A 372 -10.66 -9.40 -17.47
N PRO A 373 -9.63 -8.53 -17.46
CA PRO A 373 -8.67 -8.30 -16.37
C PRO A 373 -9.09 -7.18 -15.41
N TRP A 374 -10.28 -6.59 -15.57
CA TRP A 374 -10.71 -5.40 -14.83
C TRP A 374 -11.21 -5.72 -13.42
N CYS A 375 -11.92 -6.84 -13.24
CA CYS A 375 -12.37 -7.33 -11.94
C CYS A 375 -12.80 -6.19 -11.01
N GLU A 376 -13.79 -5.41 -11.48
CA GLU A 376 -14.23 -4.19 -10.81
C GLU A 376 -15.00 -4.50 -9.54
N LEU A 377 -15.17 -3.52 -8.66
CA LEU A 377 -16.08 -3.69 -7.51
C LEU A 377 -17.50 -3.30 -7.92
N SER A 378 -18.49 -3.88 -7.26
CA SER A 378 -19.85 -3.36 -7.32
C SER A 378 -19.87 -1.91 -6.82
N ARG A 379 -20.83 -1.09 -7.27
CA ARG A 379 -20.92 0.30 -6.81
C ARG A 379 -21.02 0.40 -5.28
N GLU A 380 -21.78 -0.51 -4.66
CA GLU A 380 -21.88 -0.60 -3.21
C GLU A 380 -20.52 -0.90 -2.56
N ASP A 381 -19.76 -1.85 -3.10
CA ASP A 381 -18.47 -2.26 -2.56
C ASP A 381 -17.36 -1.22 -2.81
N GLU A 382 -17.41 -0.45 -3.89
CA GLU A 382 -16.53 0.72 -4.08
C GLU A 382 -16.69 1.73 -2.94
N LEU A 383 -17.94 2.06 -2.59
CA LEU A 383 -18.26 2.98 -1.50
C LEU A 383 -17.99 2.36 -0.12
N ARG A 384 -18.16 1.04 0.02
CA ARG A 384 -17.80 0.31 1.23
C ARG A 384 -16.28 0.34 1.45
N LYS A 385 -15.48 0.08 0.41
CA LYS A 385 -14.02 0.18 0.43
C LYS A 385 -13.57 1.60 0.80
N ALA A 386 -14.16 2.63 0.17
CA ALA A 386 -13.82 4.02 0.47
C ALA A 386 -14.06 4.40 1.94
N ARG A 387 -15.19 3.98 2.51
CA ARG A 387 -15.49 4.17 3.95
C ARG A 387 -14.53 3.39 4.85
N TYR A 388 -14.18 2.17 4.45
CA TYR A 388 -13.25 1.32 5.19
C TYR A 388 -11.87 1.97 5.33
N ILE A 389 -11.37 2.71 4.34
CA ILE A 389 -10.05 3.38 4.42
C ILE A 389 -9.93 4.23 5.69
N ALA A 390 -10.80 5.23 5.89
CA ALA A 390 -10.70 6.08 7.07
C ALA A 390 -10.82 5.30 8.39
N GLN A 391 -11.67 4.25 8.40
CA GLN A 391 -11.85 3.38 9.56
C GLN A 391 -10.60 2.55 9.86
N SER A 392 -9.96 1.97 8.84
CA SER A 392 -8.79 1.09 9.02
C SER A 392 -7.61 1.85 9.60
N TYR A 393 -7.32 3.05 9.08
CA TYR A 393 -6.27 3.91 9.63
C TYR A 393 -6.58 4.30 11.08
N ALA A 394 -7.74 4.89 11.33
CA ALA A 394 -8.09 5.37 12.68
C ALA A 394 -8.11 4.24 13.71
N SER A 395 -8.74 3.11 13.38
CA SER A 395 -8.81 1.94 14.28
C SER A 395 -7.45 1.29 14.49
N SER A 396 -6.56 1.27 13.48
CA SER A 396 -5.24 0.69 13.65
C SER A 396 -4.37 1.49 14.64
N LEU A 397 -4.42 2.82 14.53
CA LEU A 397 -3.71 3.72 15.44
C LEU A 397 -4.25 3.59 16.86
N GLN A 398 -5.58 3.53 17.02
CA GLN A 398 -6.21 3.24 18.31
C GLN A 398 -5.77 1.88 18.86
N ALA A 399 -5.61 0.88 17.99
CA ALA A 399 -5.19 -0.47 18.36
C ALA A 399 -3.67 -0.59 18.67
N GLY A 400 -2.92 0.52 18.55
CA GLY A 400 -1.53 0.64 18.97
C GLY A 400 -0.50 0.59 17.83
N SER A 401 -0.91 0.62 16.56
CA SER A 401 0.04 0.77 15.45
C SER A 401 0.56 2.21 15.35
N VAL A 402 1.76 2.37 14.81
CA VAL A 402 2.33 3.69 14.48
C VAL A 402 2.45 3.93 12.97
N ARG A 403 2.35 2.86 12.17
CA ARG A 403 2.28 2.89 10.71
C ARG A 403 1.21 1.92 10.24
N HIS A 404 0.44 2.33 9.24
CA HIS A 404 -0.58 1.51 8.60
C HIS A 404 -0.40 1.57 7.10
N PHE A 405 -0.17 0.41 6.49
CA PHE A 405 0.01 0.24 5.06
C PHE A 405 -1.23 -0.44 4.48
N HIS A 406 -2.03 0.31 3.73
CA HIS A 406 -3.16 -0.29 3.03
C HIS A 406 -2.68 -1.20 1.89
N PHE A 407 -3.26 -2.40 1.79
CA PHE A 407 -2.98 -3.33 0.69
C PHE A 407 -4.13 -3.30 -0.33
N VAL A 408 -3.98 -2.72 -1.52
CA VAL A 408 -2.75 -2.25 -2.19
C VAL A 408 -3.07 -1.07 -3.12
N LEU A 409 -2.09 -0.24 -3.47
CA LEU A 409 -2.30 0.94 -4.32
C LEU A 409 -2.76 0.57 -5.73
N GLY A 410 -1.98 -0.28 -6.41
CA GLY A 410 -2.23 -0.67 -7.81
C GLY A 410 -3.39 -1.65 -7.96
N HIS A 411 -3.80 -1.93 -9.20
CA HIS A 411 -4.82 -2.93 -9.49
C HIS A 411 -4.35 -4.34 -9.13
N TYR A 412 -5.03 -5.00 -8.19
CA TYR A 412 -4.69 -6.36 -7.76
C TYR A 412 -5.93 -7.12 -7.31
N TYR A 413 -6.17 -8.26 -7.95
CA TYR A 413 -7.25 -9.17 -7.61
C TYR A 413 -6.73 -10.61 -7.52
N GLU A 414 -7.43 -11.40 -6.73
CA GLU A 414 -7.11 -12.80 -6.51
C GLU A 414 -8.23 -13.68 -7.05
N LYS A 415 -7.91 -14.54 -8.02
CA LYS A 415 -8.90 -15.43 -8.65
C LYS A 415 -9.46 -16.47 -7.68
N HIS A 416 -8.59 -17.01 -6.83
CA HIS A 416 -8.92 -18.14 -5.96
C HIS A 416 -10.00 -17.81 -4.92
N ASN A 417 -10.08 -16.55 -4.49
CA ASN A 417 -11.09 -16.07 -3.55
C ASN A 417 -12.00 -14.99 -4.16
N GLY A 418 -11.80 -14.57 -5.41
CA GLY A 418 -12.61 -13.55 -6.07
C GLY A 418 -12.50 -12.14 -5.47
N ALA A 419 -11.43 -11.83 -4.71
CA ALA A 419 -11.26 -10.55 -4.05
C ALA A 419 -10.51 -9.54 -4.93
N GLN A 420 -10.90 -8.26 -4.84
CA GLN A 420 -10.20 -7.11 -5.41
C GLN A 420 -9.73 -6.19 -4.28
N PHE A 421 -8.44 -5.86 -4.33
CA PHE A 421 -7.74 -5.10 -3.29
C PHE A 421 -7.37 -3.69 -3.72
N GLY A 422 -7.11 -3.49 -5.02
CA GLY A 422 -6.50 -2.28 -5.55
C GLY A 422 -7.30 -1.01 -5.31
N LEU A 423 -6.62 0.08 -4.96
CA LEU A 423 -7.20 1.44 -4.90
C LEU A 423 -7.31 2.08 -6.28
N LEU A 424 -6.47 1.65 -7.22
CA LEU A 424 -6.47 2.06 -8.60
C LEU A 424 -7.03 0.94 -9.48
N ARG A 425 -7.61 1.32 -10.61
CA ARG A 425 -8.04 0.41 -11.69
C ARG A 425 -6.82 -0.02 -12.52
N LYS A 426 -7.02 -0.97 -13.44
CA LYS A 426 -5.96 -1.51 -14.30
C LYS A 426 -5.23 -0.42 -15.10
N ASP A 427 -5.95 0.60 -15.53
CA ASP A 427 -5.42 1.77 -16.26
C ASP A 427 -4.92 2.91 -15.34
N MET A 428 -4.74 2.60 -14.06
CA MET A 428 -4.37 3.52 -12.98
C MET A 428 -5.39 4.63 -12.67
N THR A 429 -6.60 4.59 -13.25
CA THR A 429 -7.65 5.55 -12.87
C THR A 429 -8.21 5.21 -11.47
N PRO A 430 -8.63 6.20 -10.67
CA PRO A 430 -8.91 6.00 -9.25
C PRO A 430 -10.24 5.28 -9.02
N ARG A 431 -10.25 4.32 -8.08
CA ARG A 431 -11.49 3.96 -7.40
C ARG A 431 -11.81 5.01 -6.31
N PRO A 432 -13.05 5.08 -5.80
CA PRO A 432 -13.38 5.99 -4.69
C PRO A 432 -12.45 5.86 -3.47
N ALA A 433 -11.95 4.65 -3.20
CA ALA A 433 -11.04 4.39 -2.09
C ALA A 433 -9.66 5.07 -2.23
N TYR A 434 -9.18 5.35 -3.46
CA TYR A 434 -7.97 6.16 -3.65
C TYR A 434 -8.17 7.60 -3.16
N VAL A 435 -9.35 8.19 -3.44
CA VAL A 435 -9.69 9.54 -2.98
C VAL A 435 -9.88 9.57 -1.46
N ALA A 436 -10.42 8.50 -0.88
CA ALA A 436 -10.49 8.34 0.58
C ALA A 436 -9.08 8.26 1.21
N LEU A 437 -8.14 7.53 0.62
CA LEU A 437 -6.74 7.52 1.06
C LEU A 437 -6.14 8.93 0.98
N ALA A 438 -6.36 9.63 -0.13
CA ALA A 438 -5.90 10.99 -0.32
C ALA A 438 -6.50 11.98 0.71
N ALA A 439 -7.71 11.74 1.19
CA ALA A 439 -8.32 12.51 2.26
C ALA A 439 -7.73 12.19 3.64
N VAL A 440 -7.33 10.94 3.90
CA VAL A 440 -6.66 10.53 5.15
C VAL A 440 -5.22 11.07 5.21
N GLY A 441 -4.51 11.17 4.09
CA GLY A 441 -3.15 11.71 4.02
C GLY A 441 -3.02 13.24 4.14
N ARG A 442 -4.09 13.94 4.52
CA ARG A 442 -4.20 15.42 4.52
C ARG A 442 -4.71 15.93 5.87
#